data_AF-A0AAU9N7R6-F1
#
_entry.id   AF-A0AAU9N7R6-F1
#
_cell.length_a   1.000
_cell.length_b   1.000
_cell.length_c   1.000
_cell.angle_alpha   90.00
_cell.angle_beta   90.00
_cell.angle_gamma   90.00
#
_symmetry.space_group_name_H-M   'P 1'
#
loop_
_entity.id
_entity.type
_entity.pdbx_description
1 polymer ?
#
loop_
_entity_poly.entity_id
_entity_poly.type
_entity_poly.pdbx_seq_one_letter_code
_entity_poly.pdbx_strand_id
1 'polypeptide(L)'
;MTISPKTLPLRSHPHNSRAFATAGLLLLLFIRFPTRHRRPPAPSSRIQTSAKMAGNSIKSVVKSIGTEFQYPWREKLTKYKDELSKGVWGYWQLGAWKPLGISARRRARLRKEVLLAGQDWPFDPERKEMRTKRKGHKCDRISAEKRANTEELMKKMPQMLADYRKKKWEKKMNEEDAAAKKV
;
A
#
# COMPACT_ATOMS: atom_id res chain seq x y z
N MET A 1 34.20 -21.31 60.04
CA MET A 1 34.26 -22.04 58.75
C MET A 1 32.83 -22.30 58.30
N THR A 2 32.28 -21.41 57.47
CA THR A 2 30.88 -21.44 57.02
C THR A 2 30.89 -21.59 55.49
N ILE A 3 30.31 -22.69 55.03
CA ILE A 3 30.38 -23.17 53.64
C ILE A 3 29.21 -22.55 52.86
N SER A 4 29.52 -21.71 51.86
CA SER A 4 28.53 -21.15 50.92
C SER A 4 27.91 -22.24 50.03
N PRO A 5 26.59 -22.23 49.79
CA PRO A 5 26.00 -23.10 48.79
C PRO A 5 26.28 -22.58 47.37
N LYS A 6 26.97 -23.42 46.60
CA LYS A 6 27.31 -23.29 45.18
C LYS A 6 26.07 -23.00 44.32
N THR A 7 26.13 -21.92 43.54
CA THR A 7 25.25 -21.66 42.39
C THR A 7 25.46 -22.74 41.32
N LEU A 8 24.41 -23.49 40.99
CA LEU A 8 24.40 -24.40 39.85
C LEU A 8 23.92 -23.64 38.60
N PRO A 9 24.64 -23.67 37.47
CA PRO A 9 24.15 -23.11 36.21
C PRO A 9 23.12 -24.05 35.58
N LEU A 10 21.92 -23.54 35.31
CA LEU A 10 20.91 -24.24 34.53
C LEU A 10 21.38 -24.38 33.08
N ARG A 11 21.72 -25.63 32.79
CA ARG A 11 22.18 -26.24 31.54
C ARG A 11 21.20 -25.95 30.39
N SER A 12 21.64 -25.23 29.37
CA SER A 12 20.96 -25.18 28.08
C SER A 12 21.15 -26.51 27.36
N HIS A 13 20.05 -27.06 26.80
CA HIS A 13 20.11 -28.18 25.88
C HIS A 13 19.66 -27.71 24.49
N PRO A 14 20.56 -27.78 23.48
CA PRO A 14 20.18 -27.72 22.07
C PRO A 14 19.67 -29.10 21.60
N HIS A 15 19.36 -29.22 20.31
CA HIS A 15 18.81 -30.38 19.56
C HIS A 15 17.28 -30.29 19.36
N ASN A 16 16.75 -30.16 18.14
CA ASN A 16 17.00 -31.08 17.03
C ASN A 16 16.95 -30.41 15.65
N SER A 17 18.12 -30.27 15.05
CA SER A 17 18.33 -30.24 13.61
C SER A 17 18.15 -31.65 13.03
N ARG A 18 17.00 -31.92 12.41
CA ARG A 18 16.83 -33.08 11.54
C ARG A 18 17.20 -32.69 10.11
N ALA A 19 18.45 -32.98 9.75
CA ALA A 19 18.86 -33.13 8.37
C ALA A 19 18.21 -34.39 7.79
N PHE A 20 17.35 -34.23 6.80
CA PHE A 20 17.04 -35.28 5.83
C PHE A 20 17.50 -34.78 4.48
N ALA A 21 18.62 -35.33 4.03
CA ALA A 21 19.11 -35.19 2.69
C ALA A 21 18.66 -36.40 1.86
N THR A 22 18.43 -36.12 0.56
CA THR A 22 18.47 -37.01 -0.61
C THR A 22 17.17 -37.61 -1.16
N ALA A 23 17.14 -37.61 -2.50
CA ALA A 23 16.16 -38.11 -3.47
C ALA A 23 14.83 -37.31 -3.52
N GLY A 24 14.52 -36.54 -4.54
CA GLY A 24 14.69 -36.80 -5.97
C GLY A 24 13.30 -36.98 -6.58
N LEU A 25 12.63 -35.89 -6.94
CA LEU A 25 11.54 -35.92 -7.94
C LEU A 25 11.29 -34.50 -8.44
N LEU A 26 11.98 -34.14 -9.53
CA LEU A 26 11.76 -32.93 -10.28
C LEU A 26 10.52 -33.14 -11.16
N LEU A 27 9.32 -33.04 -10.56
CA LEU A 27 8.07 -33.02 -11.31
C LEU A 27 7.81 -31.59 -11.78
N LEU A 28 8.28 -31.29 -12.99
CA LEU A 28 7.88 -30.11 -13.77
C LEU A 28 6.36 -30.15 -13.94
N LEU A 29 5.63 -29.42 -13.09
CA LEU A 29 4.27 -28.96 -13.38
C LEU A 29 4.36 -27.91 -14.49
N PHE A 30 4.48 -28.44 -15.71
CA PHE A 30 4.31 -27.71 -16.96
C PHE A 30 2.86 -27.20 -16.96
N ILE A 31 2.68 -25.93 -16.61
CA ILE A 31 1.44 -25.19 -16.86
C ILE A 31 1.24 -25.21 -18.37
N ARG A 32 0.39 -26.13 -18.84
CA ARG A 32 0.00 -26.25 -20.24
C ARG A 32 -0.93 -25.10 -20.58
N PHE A 33 -0.35 -23.93 -20.85
CA PHE A 33 -1.04 -22.85 -21.54
C PHE A 33 -1.48 -23.37 -22.91
N PRO A 34 -2.78 -23.32 -23.26
CA PRO A 34 -3.20 -23.63 -24.62
C PRO A 34 -2.61 -22.57 -25.55
N THR A 35 -1.67 -22.99 -26.38
CA THR A 35 -1.20 -22.23 -27.54
C THR A 35 -2.39 -22.00 -28.47
N ARG A 36 -3.11 -20.90 -28.29
CA ARG A 36 -3.95 -20.34 -29.36
C ARG A 36 -3.03 -20.01 -30.51
N HIS A 37 -3.11 -20.78 -31.59
CA HIS A 37 -2.59 -20.40 -32.89
C HIS A 37 -3.08 -18.98 -33.22
N ARG A 38 -2.18 -18.00 -33.13
CA ARG A 38 -2.41 -16.66 -33.65
C ARG A 38 -2.42 -16.78 -35.17
N ARG A 39 -3.60 -16.67 -35.78
CA ARG A 39 -3.70 -16.42 -37.21
C ARG A 39 -2.97 -15.10 -37.51
N PRO A 40 -2.15 -15.01 -38.58
CA PRO A 40 -1.59 -13.73 -38.98
C PRO A 40 -2.74 -12.79 -39.41
N PRO A 41 -2.69 -11.49 -39.06
CA PRO A 41 -3.67 -10.54 -39.57
C PRO A 41 -3.50 -10.36 -41.08
N ALA A 42 -4.62 -10.32 -41.81
CA ALA A 42 -4.64 -9.99 -43.23
C ALA A 42 -4.05 -8.59 -43.49
N PRO A 43 -3.35 -8.36 -44.61
CA PRO A 43 -2.83 -7.04 -44.95
C PRO A 43 -4.00 -6.08 -45.25
N SER A 44 -4.21 -5.13 -44.34
CA SER A 44 -5.06 -3.97 -44.56
C SER A 44 -4.39 -3.06 -45.59
N SER A 45 -4.98 -2.97 -46.78
CA SER A 45 -4.64 -1.96 -47.79
C SER A 45 -5.06 -0.57 -47.31
N ARG A 46 -4.25 0.01 -46.43
CA ARG A 46 -4.36 1.43 -46.08
C ARG A 46 -3.71 2.25 -47.19
N ILE A 47 -4.56 2.84 -48.02
CA ILE A 47 -4.22 3.90 -48.98
C ILE A 47 -3.37 4.95 -48.27
N GLN A 48 -2.09 5.05 -48.68
CA GLN A 48 -1.17 6.08 -48.21
C GLN A 48 -1.48 7.36 -48.97
N THR A 49 -2.03 8.37 -48.29
CA THR A 49 -2.07 9.74 -48.80
C THR A 49 -0.74 10.43 -48.47
N SER A 50 0.25 10.22 -49.34
CA SER A 50 1.63 10.71 -49.23
C SER A 50 1.83 12.17 -49.68
N ALA A 51 0.91 13.08 -49.37
CA ALA A 51 0.96 14.47 -49.89
C ALA A 51 1.12 15.57 -48.82
N LYS A 52 1.28 15.25 -47.53
CA LYS A 52 1.30 16.26 -46.43
C LYS A 52 2.58 16.34 -45.60
N MET A 53 3.65 15.63 -45.96
CA MET A 53 4.88 15.56 -45.14
C MET A 53 6.02 16.48 -45.61
N ALA A 54 6.00 17.01 -46.84
CA ALA A 54 7.10 17.81 -47.38
C ALA A 54 7.13 19.28 -46.90
N GLY A 55 6.01 19.81 -46.38
CA GLY A 55 5.91 21.23 -45.95
C GLY A 55 6.36 21.51 -44.51
N ASN A 56 6.57 20.48 -43.69
CA ASN A 56 6.94 20.64 -42.28
C ASN A 56 8.46 20.64 -42.04
N SER A 57 9.24 20.01 -42.92
CA SER A 57 10.70 19.94 -42.78
C SER A 57 11.34 21.33 -42.97
N ILE A 58 10.89 22.10 -43.95
CA ILE A 58 11.44 23.44 -44.25
C ILE A 58 11.17 24.41 -43.09
N LYS A 59 9.97 24.37 -42.50
CA LYS A 59 9.64 25.17 -41.30
C LYS A 59 10.47 24.77 -40.09
N SER A 60 10.84 23.49 -39.97
CA SER A 60 11.66 23.00 -38.86
C SER A 60 13.13 23.44 -38.95
N VAL A 61 13.67 23.54 -40.17
CA VAL A 61 15.06 23.97 -40.41
C VAL A 61 15.22 25.49 -40.29
N VAL A 62 14.23 26.27 -40.74
CA VAL A 62 14.25 27.73 -40.54
C VAL A 62 14.05 28.11 -39.06
N LYS A 63 13.23 27.34 -38.33
CA LYS A 63 13.10 27.49 -36.88
C LYS A 63 14.40 27.08 -36.18
N SER A 64 15.11 26.04 -36.63
CA SER A 64 16.35 25.62 -35.98
C SER A 64 17.47 26.65 -36.14
N ILE A 65 17.64 27.29 -37.30
CA ILE A 65 18.79 28.19 -37.55
C ILE A 65 18.57 29.61 -36.96
N GLY A 66 17.33 30.09 -36.85
CA GLY A 66 17.03 31.44 -36.35
C GLY A 66 16.71 31.54 -34.85
N THR A 67 16.60 30.42 -34.13
CA THR A 67 16.18 30.42 -32.70
C THR A 67 17.13 29.68 -31.76
N GLU A 68 18.40 29.51 -32.15
CA GLU A 68 19.40 28.81 -31.32
C GLU A 68 19.74 29.56 -30.01
N PHE A 69 19.40 30.85 -29.89
CA PHE A 69 19.55 31.65 -28.67
C PHE A 69 18.25 32.07 -27.99
N GLN A 70 17.10 31.75 -28.59
CA GLN A 70 15.81 32.22 -28.09
C GLN A 70 15.21 31.17 -27.17
N TYR A 71 15.48 31.30 -25.87
CA TYR A 71 14.92 30.51 -24.77
C TYR A 71 13.53 29.92 -25.08
N PRO A 72 13.44 28.67 -25.56
CA PRO A 72 12.19 28.11 -26.09
C PRO A 72 11.11 27.95 -25.01
N TRP A 73 11.53 27.98 -23.75
CA TRP A 73 10.64 28.00 -22.59
C TRP A 73 9.89 29.32 -22.43
N ARG A 74 10.39 30.47 -22.91
CA ARG A 74 9.69 31.77 -22.82
C ARG A 74 8.43 31.78 -23.68
N GLU A 75 8.51 31.32 -24.93
CA GLU A 75 7.35 31.18 -25.82
C GLU A 75 6.34 30.16 -25.27
N LYS A 76 6.84 29.07 -24.70
CA LYS A 76 5.97 28.05 -24.09
C LYS A 76 5.32 28.56 -22.80
N LEU A 77 6.00 29.38 -22.00
CA LEU A 77 5.44 30.02 -20.80
C LEU A 77 4.36 31.03 -21.16
N THR A 78 4.58 31.90 -22.14
CA THR A 78 3.57 32.89 -22.56
C THR A 78 2.31 32.21 -23.09
N LYS A 79 2.46 31.15 -23.90
CA LYS A 79 1.34 30.35 -24.42
C LYS A 79 0.48 29.73 -23.32
N TYR A 80 1.10 29.32 -22.23
CA TYR A 80 0.48 28.49 -21.20
C TYR A 80 0.26 29.22 -19.88
N LYS A 81 0.54 30.53 -19.82
CA LYS A 81 0.48 31.35 -18.60
C LYS A 81 -0.87 31.26 -17.91
N ASP A 82 -1.96 31.38 -18.68
CA ASP A 82 -3.33 31.36 -18.15
C ASP A 82 -3.77 29.97 -17.66
N GLU A 83 -3.18 28.91 -18.20
CA GLU A 83 -3.40 27.53 -17.74
C GLU A 83 -2.52 27.19 -16.54
N LEU A 84 -1.33 27.79 -16.45
CA LEU A 84 -0.42 27.64 -15.32
C LEU A 84 -0.99 28.31 -14.06
N SER A 85 -1.66 29.45 -14.19
CA SER A 85 -2.30 30.15 -13.07
C SER A 85 -3.53 29.44 -12.50
N LYS A 86 -4.18 28.55 -13.27
CA LYS A 86 -5.34 27.75 -12.80
C LYS A 86 -4.97 26.66 -11.78
N GLY A 87 -3.68 26.47 -11.50
CA GLY A 87 -3.17 25.51 -10.53
C GLY A 87 -2.67 24.20 -11.13
N VAL A 88 -2.31 23.24 -10.27
CA VAL A 88 -1.58 22.02 -10.71
C VAL A 88 -2.48 20.88 -11.16
N TRP A 89 -3.65 20.70 -10.54
CA TRP A 89 -4.47 19.49 -10.69
C TRP A 89 -5.75 19.67 -11.51
N GLY A 90 -6.01 20.89 -11.99
CA GLY A 90 -7.30 21.27 -12.53
C GLY A 90 -7.90 22.40 -11.71
N TYR A 91 -9.06 22.86 -12.16
CA TYR A 91 -9.79 23.91 -11.50
C TYR A 91 -11.24 23.47 -11.32
N TRP A 92 -11.82 23.88 -10.20
CA TRP A 92 -13.22 23.64 -9.90
C TRP A 92 -14.06 24.70 -10.62
N GLN A 93 -14.94 24.28 -11.52
CA GLN A 93 -15.85 25.19 -12.21
C GLN A 93 -17.21 24.52 -12.39
N LEU A 94 -18.28 25.24 -12.04
CA LEU A 94 -19.68 24.82 -12.26
C LEU A 94 -19.97 23.39 -11.73
N GLY A 95 -19.46 23.07 -10.54
CA GLY A 95 -19.72 21.78 -9.88
C GLY A 95 -18.92 20.59 -10.42
N ALA A 96 -17.98 20.82 -11.34
CA ALA A 96 -17.11 19.78 -11.88
C ALA A 96 -15.63 20.17 -11.79
N TRP A 97 -14.78 19.16 -11.57
CA TRP A 97 -13.34 19.29 -11.78
C TRP A 97 -13.06 19.31 -13.29
N LYS A 98 -12.58 20.45 -13.80
CA LYS A 98 -12.09 20.57 -15.18
C LYS A 98 -10.58 20.28 -15.21
N PRO A 99 -10.11 19.40 -16.11
CA PRO A 99 -8.69 19.20 -16.31
C PRO A 99 -8.07 20.44 -16.96
N LEU A 100 -6.76 20.60 -16.80
CA LEU A 100 -6.01 21.67 -17.43
C LEU A 100 -5.82 21.40 -18.93
N GLY A 101 -5.65 22.45 -19.73
CA GLY A 101 -5.29 22.34 -21.15
C GLY A 101 -3.88 21.78 -21.40
N ILE A 102 -3.09 21.58 -20.35
CA ILE A 102 -1.71 21.09 -20.40
C ILE A 102 -1.61 19.79 -19.63
N SER A 103 -1.06 18.76 -20.29
CA SER A 103 -0.69 17.52 -19.59
C SER A 103 0.40 17.76 -18.55
N ALA A 104 0.30 17.08 -17.40
CA ALA A 104 1.30 17.17 -16.33
C ALA A 104 2.73 16.92 -16.83
N ARG A 105 2.92 16.00 -17.79
CA ARG A 105 4.23 15.72 -18.41
C ARG A 105 4.79 16.91 -19.19
N ARG A 106 3.94 17.66 -19.90
CA ARG A 106 4.37 18.85 -20.66
C ARG A 106 4.70 19.99 -19.70
N ARG A 107 3.94 20.15 -18.61
CA ARG A 107 4.25 21.09 -17.52
C ARG A 107 5.60 20.76 -16.86
N ALA A 108 5.87 19.50 -16.51
CA ALA A 108 7.14 19.11 -15.88
C ALA A 108 8.35 19.34 -16.79
N ARG A 109 8.20 19.12 -18.12
CA ARG A 109 9.24 19.47 -19.10
C ARG A 109 9.53 20.97 -19.11
N LEU A 110 8.47 21.79 -19.10
CA LEU A 110 8.57 23.24 -19.00
C LEU A 110 9.26 23.69 -17.71
N ARG A 111 8.83 23.15 -16.56
CA ARG A 111 9.45 23.42 -15.26
C ARG A 111 10.94 23.06 -15.26
N LYS A 112 11.30 21.92 -15.86
CA LYS A 112 12.71 21.51 -16.01
C LYS A 112 13.50 22.51 -16.86
N GLU A 113 12.99 22.94 -18.01
CA GLU A 113 13.67 23.91 -18.89
C GLU A 113 13.89 25.27 -18.19
N VAL A 114 12.90 25.74 -17.43
CA VAL A 114 12.97 27.02 -16.68
C VAL A 114 13.96 26.94 -15.53
N LEU A 115 13.90 25.88 -14.72
CA LEU A 115 14.82 25.69 -13.59
C LEU A 115 16.27 25.47 -14.05
N LEU A 116 16.48 24.78 -15.18
CA LEU A 116 17.82 24.62 -15.78
C LEU A 116 18.39 25.95 -16.27
N ALA A 117 17.54 26.90 -16.67
CA ALA A 117 17.95 28.26 -17.02
C ALA A 117 18.18 29.16 -15.79
N GLY A 118 18.12 28.61 -14.57
CA GLY A 118 18.32 29.33 -13.31
C GLY A 118 17.19 30.27 -12.94
N GLN A 119 16.01 30.14 -13.57
CA GLN A 119 14.84 30.95 -13.27
C GLN A 119 13.93 30.26 -12.26
N ASP A 120 13.19 31.04 -11.48
CA ASP A 120 12.27 30.52 -10.48
C ASP A 120 10.91 30.08 -11.07
N TRP A 121 10.24 29.14 -10.39
CA TRP A 121 8.96 28.56 -10.82
C TRP A 121 7.83 28.87 -9.83
N PRO A 122 7.05 29.95 -10.05
CA PRO A 122 6.06 30.44 -9.07
C PRO A 122 4.66 29.78 -9.17
N PHE A 123 4.41 28.91 -10.14
CA PHE A 123 3.05 28.42 -10.46
C PHE A 123 2.58 27.22 -9.62
N ASP A 124 3.50 26.52 -8.95
CA ASP A 124 3.18 25.29 -8.22
C ASP A 124 3.16 25.57 -6.71
N PRO A 125 2.13 25.13 -5.97
CA PRO A 125 2.09 25.29 -4.53
C PRO A 125 3.19 24.46 -3.86
N GLU A 126 3.63 24.93 -2.69
CA GLU A 126 4.64 24.22 -1.90
C GLU A 126 4.18 22.81 -1.51
N ARG A 127 5.14 21.90 -1.42
CA ARG A 127 4.85 20.51 -1.10
C ARG A 127 4.45 20.40 0.36
N LYS A 128 3.25 19.87 0.61
CA LYS A 128 2.77 19.59 1.96
C LYS A 128 3.68 18.59 2.68
N GLU A 129 3.87 18.81 3.99
CA GLU A 129 4.57 17.90 4.88
C GLU A 129 3.91 16.51 4.94
N MET A 130 4.75 15.48 5.08
CA MET A 130 4.31 14.08 5.17
C MET A 130 3.77 13.76 6.57
N ARG A 131 2.74 12.90 6.65
CA ARG A 131 2.18 12.45 7.95
C ARG A 131 2.97 11.26 8.51
N THR A 132 3.67 11.47 9.62
CA THR A 132 4.54 10.45 10.25
C THR A 132 3.87 9.71 11.43
N LYS A 133 2.60 9.31 11.31
CA LYS A 133 1.89 8.59 12.39
C LYS A 133 1.80 7.09 12.09
N ARG A 134 2.31 6.25 12.99
CA ARG A 134 2.15 4.78 12.93
C ARG A 134 0.82 4.35 13.56
N LYS A 135 0.10 3.41 12.93
CA LYS A 135 -1.21 2.91 13.39
C LYS A 135 -1.13 1.93 14.56
N GLY A 136 -0.02 1.19 14.66
CA GLY A 136 0.14 0.03 15.56
C GLY A 136 -0.72 -1.18 15.14
N HIS A 137 -0.31 -2.38 15.53
CA HIS A 137 -1.13 -3.58 15.31
C HIS A 137 -2.30 -3.62 16.30
N LYS A 138 -3.44 -4.16 15.85
CA LYS A 138 -4.65 -4.30 16.68
C LYS A 138 -4.39 -5.18 17.90
N CYS A 139 -3.63 -6.27 17.74
CA CYS A 139 -3.30 -7.21 18.81
C CYS A 139 -2.58 -6.50 19.96
N ASP A 140 -1.52 -5.75 19.65
CA ASP A 140 -0.68 -5.08 20.64
C ASP A 140 -1.49 -4.07 21.47
N ARG A 141 -2.38 -3.34 20.80
CA ARG A 141 -3.29 -2.37 21.44
C ARG A 141 -4.20 -3.01 22.49
N ILE A 142 -4.75 -4.18 22.18
CA ILE A 142 -5.72 -4.88 23.03
C ILE A 142 -5.01 -5.81 24.03
N SER A 143 -3.71 -6.06 23.86
CA SER A 143 -2.97 -7.03 24.68
C SER A 143 -2.94 -6.63 26.17
N ALA A 144 -2.81 -5.33 26.47
CA ALA A 144 -2.83 -4.83 27.84
C ALA A 144 -4.20 -5.02 28.48
N GLU A 145 -5.27 -4.67 27.76
CA GLU A 145 -6.66 -4.84 28.19
C GLU A 145 -6.99 -6.31 28.48
N LYS A 146 -6.54 -7.23 27.62
CA LYS A 146 -6.74 -8.67 27.82
C LYS A 146 -6.02 -9.21 29.07
N ARG A 147 -4.81 -8.73 29.36
CA ARG A 147 -4.07 -9.13 30.58
C ARG A 147 -4.81 -8.67 31.85
N ALA A 148 -5.25 -7.41 31.88
CA ALA A 148 -6.01 -6.86 33.01
C ALA A 148 -7.34 -7.61 33.24
N ASN A 149 -8.11 -7.87 32.17
CA ASN A 149 -9.35 -8.64 32.27
C ASN A 149 -9.10 -10.06 32.81
N THR A 150 -8.00 -10.69 32.38
CA THR A 150 -7.62 -12.02 32.88
C THR A 150 -7.37 -11.97 34.40
N GLU A 151 -6.66 -10.96 34.91
CA GLU A 151 -6.43 -10.80 36.36
C GLU A 151 -7.73 -10.57 37.14
N GLU A 152 -8.65 -9.75 36.62
CA GLU A 152 -9.96 -9.53 37.23
C GLU A 152 -10.80 -10.82 37.27
N LEU A 153 -10.78 -11.60 36.19
CA LEU A 153 -11.49 -12.87 36.11
C LEU A 153 -10.92 -13.89 37.08
N MET A 154 -9.59 -13.94 37.24
CA MET A 154 -8.93 -14.82 38.20
C MET A 154 -9.29 -14.46 39.66
N LYS A 155 -9.41 -13.16 39.99
CA LYS A 155 -9.90 -12.73 41.31
C LYS A 155 -11.34 -13.17 41.59
N LYS A 156 -12.19 -13.19 40.55
CA LYS A 156 -13.61 -13.62 40.66
C LYS A 156 -13.79 -15.14 40.64
N MET A 157 -12.74 -15.91 40.30
CA MET A 157 -12.80 -17.36 40.15
C MET A 157 -13.30 -18.10 41.40
N PRO A 158 -12.85 -17.79 42.62
CA PRO A 158 -13.30 -18.52 43.82
C PRO A 158 -14.80 -18.36 44.08
N GLN A 159 -15.32 -17.16 43.85
CA GLN A 159 -16.75 -16.87 43.98
C GLN A 159 -17.55 -17.64 42.94
N MET A 160 -17.13 -17.60 41.67
CA MET A 160 -17.81 -18.34 40.59
C MET A 160 -17.85 -19.86 40.86
N LEU A 161 -16.80 -20.43 41.44
CA LEU A 161 -16.76 -21.84 41.83
C LEU A 161 -17.68 -22.15 43.02
N ALA A 162 -17.81 -21.23 43.99
CA ALA A 162 -18.76 -21.38 45.09
C ALA A 162 -20.20 -21.34 44.58
N ASP A 163 -20.51 -20.38 43.70
CA ASP A 163 -21.84 -20.23 43.10
C ASP A 163 -22.23 -21.45 42.25
N TYR A 164 -21.29 -21.99 41.46
CA TYR A 164 -21.53 -23.19 40.67
C TYR A 164 -21.80 -24.43 41.55
N ARG A 165 -21.00 -24.61 42.61
CA ARG A 165 -21.20 -25.70 43.57
C ARG A 165 -22.56 -25.60 44.27
N LYS A 166 -22.93 -24.40 44.70
CA LYS A 166 -24.23 -24.12 45.33
C LYS A 166 -25.39 -24.48 44.40
N LYS A 167 -25.38 -23.98 43.15
CA LYS A 167 -26.42 -24.29 42.15
C LYS A 167 -26.56 -25.78 41.88
N LYS A 168 -25.45 -26.52 41.77
CA LYS A 168 -25.48 -27.96 41.54
C LYS A 168 -26.09 -28.70 42.74
N TRP A 169 -25.79 -28.24 43.95
CA TRP A 169 -26.31 -28.84 45.17
C TRP A 169 -27.80 -28.55 45.38
N GLU A 170 -28.24 -27.31 45.18
CA GLU A 170 -29.66 -26.92 45.20
C GLU A 170 -30.48 -27.70 44.17
N LYS A 171 -29.95 -27.88 42.96
CA LYS A 171 -30.60 -28.70 41.93
C LYS A 171 -30.79 -30.14 42.40
N LYS A 172 -29.76 -30.74 43.01
CA LYS A 172 -29.82 -32.10 43.54
C LYS A 172 -30.87 -32.23 44.66
N MET A 173 -30.86 -31.32 45.63
CA MET A 173 -31.85 -31.33 46.73
C MET A 173 -33.28 -31.21 46.19
N ASN A 174 -33.52 -30.29 45.25
CA ASN A 174 -34.83 -30.13 44.63
C ASN A 174 -35.30 -31.37 43.86
N GLU A 175 -34.38 -32.10 43.20
CA GLU A 175 -34.68 -33.37 42.52
C GLU A 175 -35.03 -34.49 43.51
N GLU A 176 -34.30 -34.59 44.63
CA GLU A 176 -34.56 -35.55 45.72
C GLU A 176 -35.90 -35.25 46.41
N ASP A 177 -36.19 -33.98 46.73
CA ASP A 177 -37.48 -33.55 47.29
C ASP A 177 -38.65 -33.80 46.33
N ALA A 178 -38.44 -33.56 45.03
CA ALA A 178 -39.45 -33.84 44.01
C ALA A 178 -39.67 -35.34 43.80
N ALA A 179 -38.65 -36.18 44.00
CA ALA A 179 -38.79 -37.63 43.98
C ALA A 179 -39.52 -38.13 45.24
N ALA A 180 -39.17 -37.61 46.42
CA ALA A 180 -39.81 -37.97 47.69
C ALA A 180 -41.29 -37.57 47.76
N LYS A 181 -41.69 -36.44 47.14
CA LYS A 181 -43.11 -36.02 47.04
C LYS A 181 -43.93 -36.81 46.03
N LYS A 182 -43.29 -37.58 45.15
CA LYS A 182 -43.96 -38.40 44.12
C LYS A 182 -44.21 -39.85 44.56
N VAL A 183 -43.67 -40.26 45.70
CA VAL A 183 -43.91 -41.54 46.39
C VAL A 183 -45.02 -41.34 47.42
#